data_AF-A0A3E2B4S2-F1
#
_entry.id   AF-A0A3E2B4S2-F1
#
_cell.length_a   1.000
_cell.length_b   1.000
_cell.length_c   1.000
_cell.angle_alpha   90.00
_cell.angle_beta   90.00
_cell.angle_gamma   90.00
#
_symmetry.space_group_name_H-M   'P 1'
#
loop_
_entity.id
_entity.type
_entity.pdbx_description
1 polymer ?
#
loop_
_entity_poly.entity_id
_entity_poly.type
_entity_poly.pdbx_seq_one_letter_code
_entity_poly.pdbx_strand_id
1 'polypeptide(L)'
;MKSVASLLLAVLLLLSLVACGQEAPQAPATLGQALLQDFQTRVKDSPQADLETLAQGLLDQEDLEFQGAVTPVEPGLLMGFGNETIQGFSQGVMFAPVISTIPFVGYLFRLEEQTSGQDFVQTLRDAADPRWNICTEADETVVQQEGDIVFFLMCPQSMEE
;
A
#
# COMPACT_ATOMS: atom_id res chain seq x y z
N MET A 1 5.91 62.72 10.74
CA MET A 1 4.94 61.62 10.49
C MET A 1 4.99 61.20 9.01
N LYS A 2 6.11 60.63 8.55
CA LYS A 2 6.26 60.14 7.15
C LYS A 2 7.05 58.84 7.08
N SER A 3 7.88 58.56 8.09
CA SER A 3 8.74 57.37 8.15
C SER A 3 8.07 56.13 8.79
N VAL A 4 6.86 56.25 9.35
CA VAL A 4 6.15 55.14 10.02
C VAL A 4 5.21 54.39 9.07
N ALA A 5 4.70 55.07 8.03
CA ALA A 5 3.77 54.47 7.07
C ALA A 5 4.47 53.48 6.10
N SER A 6 5.77 53.65 5.84
CA SER A 6 6.50 52.77 4.91
C SER A 6 6.97 51.44 5.54
N LEU A 7 7.01 51.33 6.87
CA LEU A 7 7.43 50.07 7.52
C LEU A 7 6.28 49.05 7.62
N LEU A 8 5.03 49.51 7.69
CA LEU A 8 3.85 48.63 7.79
C LEU A 8 3.49 47.95 6.47
N LEU A 9 3.86 48.53 5.32
CA LEU A 9 3.58 47.94 4.01
C LEU A 9 4.59 46.85 3.61
N ALA A 10 5.80 46.86 4.18
CA ALA A 10 6.83 45.86 3.90
C ALA A 10 6.62 44.55 4.67
N VAL A 11 5.95 44.59 5.83
CA VAL A 11 5.70 43.41 6.67
C VAL A 11 4.50 42.59 6.17
N LEU A 12 3.50 43.21 5.54
CA LEU A 12 2.34 42.51 4.95
C LEU A 12 2.67 41.73 3.67
N LEU A 13 3.77 42.06 2.98
CA LEU A 13 4.24 41.36 1.77
C LEU A 13 5.13 40.15 2.06
N LEU A 14 5.58 39.96 3.30
CA LEU A 14 6.45 38.84 3.69
C LEU A 14 5.66 37.65 4.28
N LEU A 15 4.35 37.79 4.46
CA LEU A 15 3.46 36.72 4.95
C LEU A 15 2.91 35.81 3.82
N SER A 16 3.17 36.12 2.54
CA SER A 16 2.67 35.35 1.40
C SER A 16 3.63 34.30 0.84
N LEU A 17 4.82 34.12 1.45
CA LEU A 17 5.88 33.25 0.93
C LEU A 17 6.11 31.95 1.73
N VAL A 18 5.28 31.66 2.74
CA VAL A 18 5.15 30.30 3.30
C VAL A 18 3.84 29.67 2.79
N ALA A 19 3.71 29.65 1.47
CA ALA A 19 2.89 28.69 0.76
C ALA A 19 3.79 27.94 -0.22
N CYS A 20 4.94 27.46 0.31
CA CYS A 20 5.76 26.49 -0.40
C CYS A 20 4.97 25.18 -0.47
N GLY A 21 4.37 24.95 -1.64
CA GLY A 21 4.27 23.62 -2.24
C GLY A 21 3.63 22.54 -1.38
N GLN A 22 2.33 22.66 -1.12
CA GLN A 22 1.51 21.44 -1.18
C GLN A 22 0.99 21.36 -2.60
N GLU A 23 1.77 20.74 -3.49
CA GLU A 23 1.16 20.09 -4.64
C GLU A 23 0.05 19.20 -4.08
N ALA A 24 -1.18 19.38 -4.57
CA ALA A 24 -2.26 18.45 -4.24
C ALA A 24 -1.73 17.03 -4.52
N PRO A 25 -2.07 16.02 -3.68
CA PRO A 25 -1.66 14.64 -3.94
C PRO A 25 -1.99 14.32 -5.39
N GLN A 26 -0.95 14.02 -6.18
CA GLN A 26 -1.16 13.61 -7.55
C GLN A 26 -2.02 12.35 -7.52
N ALA A 27 -3.04 12.28 -8.39
CA ALA A 27 -3.85 11.08 -8.50
C ALA A 27 -2.92 9.87 -8.77
N PRO A 28 -3.15 8.71 -8.13
CA PRO A 28 -2.33 7.54 -8.32
C PRO A 28 -2.29 7.16 -9.81
N ALA A 29 -1.10 6.80 -10.31
CA ALA A 29 -0.88 6.53 -11.73
C ALA A 29 -1.11 5.06 -12.11
N THR A 30 -1.15 4.16 -11.12
CA THR A 30 -1.40 2.72 -11.28
C THR A 30 -2.40 2.23 -10.23
N LEU A 31 -3.03 1.09 -10.49
CA LEU A 31 -3.90 0.40 -9.54
C LEU A 31 -3.17 0.12 -8.22
N GLY A 32 -1.95 -0.38 -8.29
CA GLY A 32 -1.14 -0.70 -7.13
C GLY A 32 -0.81 0.53 -6.29
N GLN A 33 -0.57 1.69 -6.92
CA GLN A 33 -0.41 2.95 -6.20
C GLN A 33 -1.72 3.42 -5.55
N ALA A 34 -2.85 3.25 -6.21
CA ALA A 34 -4.16 3.61 -5.66
C ALA A 34 -4.47 2.78 -4.40
N LEU A 35 -4.28 1.46 -4.48
CA LEU A 35 -4.50 0.55 -3.35
C LEU A 35 -3.49 0.78 -2.22
N LEU A 36 -2.24 1.10 -2.54
CA LEU A 36 -1.25 1.48 -1.52
C LEU A 36 -1.69 2.76 -0.78
N GLN A 37 -2.15 3.77 -1.50
CA GLN A 37 -2.61 5.03 -0.90
C GLN A 37 -3.85 4.82 -0.02
N ASP A 38 -4.78 3.96 -0.45
CA ASP A 38 -5.95 3.59 0.36
C ASP A 38 -5.51 2.84 1.64
N PHE A 39 -4.60 1.88 1.52
CA PHE A 39 -4.00 1.18 2.67
C PHE A 39 -3.38 2.16 3.67
N GLN A 40 -2.55 3.10 3.19
CA GLN A 40 -1.91 4.11 4.04
C GLN A 40 -2.94 5.00 4.76
N THR A 41 -4.00 5.41 4.04
CA THR A 41 -5.11 6.19 4.61
C THR A 41 -5.80 5.41 5.72
N ARG A 42 -6.14 4.15 5.48
CA ARG A 42 -6.83 3.28 6.45
C ARG A 42 -6.00 3.01 7.70
N VAL A 43 -4.72 2.71 7.54
CA VAL A 43 -3.82 2.50 8.69
C VAL A 43 -3.69 3.78 9.53
N LYS A 44 -3.61 4.94 8.88
CA LYS A 44 -3.56 6.23 9.57
C LYS A 44 -4.85 6.54 10.33
N ASP A 45 -6.01 6.29 9.71
CA ASP A 45 -7.32 6.58 10.29
C ASP A 45 -7.73 5.55 11.34
N SER A 46 -7.23 4.32 11.26
CA SER A 46 -7.51 3.23 12.19
C SER A 46 -6.27 2.39 12.49
N PRO A 47 -5.32 2.90 13.30
CA PRO A 47 -4.04 2.22 13.57
C PRO A 47 -4.16 0.86 14.29
N GLN A 48 -5.34 0.57 14.85
CA GLN A 48 -5.63 -0.65 15.59
C GLN A 48 -6.61 -1.56 14.82
N ALA A 49 -6.92 -1.27 13.57
CA ALA A 49 -7.74 -2.14 12.74
C ALA A 49 -7.08 -3.52 12.62
N ASP A 50 -7.89 -4.56 12.68
CA ASP A 50 -7.44 -5.91 12.36
C ASP A 50 -7.17 -6.05 10.85
N LEU A 51 -6.33 -7.00 10.48
CA LEU A 51 -5.88 -7.15 9.09
C LEU A 51 -7.02 -7.56 8.15
N GLU A 52 -8.01 -8.32 8.62
CA GLU A 52 -9.14 -8.75 7.79
C GLU A 52 -10.02 -7.56 7.40
N THR A 53 -10.32 -6.68 8.36
CA THR A 53 -11.06 -5.42 8.10
C THR A 53 -10.30 -4.51 7.14
N LEU A 54 -8.98 -4.38 7.29
CA LEU A 54 -8.15 -3.59 6.36
C LEU A 54 -8.18 -4.18 4.94
N ALA A 55 -7.96 -5.48 4.82
CA ALA A 55 -7.95 -6.18 3.53
C ALA A 55 -9.32 -6.17 2.84
N GLN A 56 -10.41 -6.34 3.59
CA GLN A 56 -11.76 -6.23 3.06
C GLN A 56 -12.03 -4.81 2.54
N GLY A 57 -11.61 -3.79 3.27
CA GLY A 57 -11.74 -2.41 2.83
C GLY A 57 -11.01 -2.10 1.51
N LEU A 58 -9.84 -2.73 1.30
CA LEU A 58 -9.10 -2.63 0.04
C LEU A 58 -9.82 -3.33 -1.12
N LEU A 59 -10.53 -4.44 -0.84
CA LEU A 59 -11.33 -5.15 -1.85
C LEU A 59 -12.65 -4.45 -2.18
N ASP A 60 -13.18 -3.64 -1.27
CA ASP A 60 -14.45 -2.93 -1.44
C ASP A 60 -14.32 -1.66 -2.33
N GLN A 61 -13.16 -1.40 -2.93
CA GLN A 61 -12.98 -0.29 -3.86
C GLN A 61 -13.82 -0.50 -5.14
N GLU A 62 -14.61 0.50 -5.53
CA GLU A 62 -15.49 0.41 -6.72
C GLU A 62 -14.70 0.16 -8.03
N ASP A 63 -13.43 0.56 -8.07
CA ASP A 63 -12.55 0.40 -9.22
C ASP A 63 -12.03 -1.04 -9.40
N LEU A 64 -12.25 -1.92 -8.41
CA LEU A 64 -11.92 -3.33 -8.54
C LEU A 64 -13.07 -4.07 -9.24
N GLU A 65 -12.88 -4.40 -10.50
CA GLU A 65 -13.88 -5.09 -11.34
C GLU A 65 -14.02 -6.60 -11.02
N PHE A 66 -13.80 -7.01 -9.77
CA PHE A 66 -13.90 -8.40 -9.34
C PHE A 66 -14.42 -8.54 -7.92
N GLN A 67 -14.99 -9.71 -7.62
CA GLN A 67 -15.29 -10.11 -6.24
C GLN A 67 -14.04 -10.74 -5.63
N GLY A 68 -13.58 -10.16 -4.53
CA GLY A 68 -12.44 -10.68 -3.77
C GLY A 68 -12.85 -11.48 -2.53
N ALA A 69 -11.88 -12.19 -1.96
CA ALA A 69 -11.98 -12.83 -0.67
C ALA A 69 -10.72 -12.56 0.15
N VAL A 70 -10.90 -12.45 1.47
CA VAL A 70 -9.81 -12.39 2.46
C VAL A 70 -9.65 -13.75 3.11
N THR A 71 -8.42 -14.22 3.30
CA THR A 71 -8.12 -15.50 3.93
C THR A 71 -6.91 -15.37 4.85
N PRO A 72 -7.00 -15.77 6.13
CA PRO A 72 -5.83 -15.82 7.02
C PRO A 72 -4.73 -16.73 6.48
N VAL A 73 -3.48 -16.35 6.70
CA VAL A 73 -2.32 -17.15 6.32
C VAL A 73 -1.35 -17.28 7.48
N GLU A 74 -0.70 -18.44 7.53
CA GLU A 74 0.34 -18.77 8.50
C GLU A 74 1.73 -18.65 7.85
N PRO A 75 2.81 -18.47 8.63
CA PRO A 75 4.17 -18.51 8.11
C PRO A 75 4.44 -19.79 7.31
N GLY A 76 5.01 -19.65 6.11
CA GLY A 76 5.13 -20.78 5.20
C GLY A 76 5.36 -20.41 3.74
N LEU A 77 5.12 -21.38 2.86
CA LEU A 77 5.07 -21.17 1.42
C LEU A 77 3.76 -20.48 1.07
N LEU A 78 3.85 -19.24 0.60
CA LEU A 78 2.71 -18.41 0.22
C LEU A 78 2.67 -18.22 -1.30
N MET A 79 1.46 -18.09 -1.85
CA MET A 79 1.28 -17.82 -3.28
C MET A 79 1.96 -16.51 -3.66
N GLY A 80 2.61 -16.46 -4.82
CA GLY A 80 3.27 -15.25 -5.29
C GLY A 80 4.73 -15.07 -4.83
N PHE A 81 5.28 -16.01 -4.03
CA PHE A 81 6.63 -15.91 -3.46
C PHE A 81 7.59 -17.03 -3.91
N GLY A 82 7.30 -17.68 -5.04
CA GLY A 82 8.11 -18.79 -5.56
C GLY A 82 8.29 -19.93 -4.55
N ASN A 83 9.55 -20.24 -4.21
CA ASN A 83 9.91 -21.28 -3.24
C ASN A 83 10.40 -20.71 -1.89
N GLU A 84 10.30 -19.39 -1.68
CA GLU A 84 10.73 -18.75 -0.44
C GLU A 84 9.71 -18.97 0.67
N THR A 85 10.18 -19.25 1.89
CA THR A 85 9.29 -19.43 3.05
C THR A 85 9.16 -18.11 3.79
N ILE A 86 7.98 -17.48 3.71
CA ILE A 86 7.73 -16.18 4.34
C ILE A 86 7.49 -16.37 5.83
N GLN A 87 8.31 -15.72 6.66
CA GLN A 87 8.36 -15.84 8.13
C GLN A 87 8.61 -14.49 8.79
N GLY A 88 8.40 -14.39 10.11
CA GLY A 88 8.66 -13.19 10.89
C GLY A 88 7.43 -12.27 11.05
N PHE A 89 6.23 -12.80 10.80
CA PHE A 89 4.97 -12.11 11.03
C PHE A 89 4.12 -12.87 12.04
N SER A 90 3.43 -12.12 12.91
CA SER A 90 2.53 -12.64 13.94
C SER A 90 1.11 -12.88 13.43
N GLN A 91 0.70 -12.16 12.39
CA GLN A 91 -0.58 -12.32 11.70
C GLN A 91 -0.39 -12.04 10.21
N GLY A 92 -1.05 -12.82 9.36
CA GLY A 92 -1.07 -12.60 7.93
C GLY A 92 -2.47 -12.81 7.37
N VAL A 93 -2.85 -12.00 6.38
CA VAL A 93 -4.03 -12.24 5.54
C VAL A 93 -3.64 -12.09 4.09
N MET A 94 -4.16 -13.00 3.26
CA MET A 94 -4.17 -12.89 1.81
C MET A 94 -5.50 -12.28 1.37
N PHE A 95 -5.48 -11.41 0.38
CA PHE A 95 -6.67 -10.93 -0.31
C PHE A 95 -6.50 -11.05 -1.82
N ALA A 96 -7.45 -11.70 -2.48
CA ALA A 96 -7.35 -12.03 -3.89
C ALA A 96 -8.74 -12.19 -4.53
N PRO A 97 -8.85 -12.09 -5.87
CA PRO A 97 -10.09 -12.40 -6.59
C PRO A 97 -10.53 -13.84 -6.34
N VAL A 98 -11.83 -14.07 -6.28
CA VAL A 98 -12.41 -15.43 -6.25
C VAL A 98 -12.16 -16.16 -7.58
N ILE A 99 -12.01 -15.41 -8.69
CA ILE A 99 -11.73 -15.94 -10.02
C ILE A 99 -10.23 -15.88 -10.29
N SER A 100 -9.59 -17.03 -10.47
CA SER A 100 -8.12 -17.17 -10.53
C SER A 100 -7.44 -16.69 -11.82
N THR A 101 -8.15 -16.01 -12.72
CA THR A 101 -7.63 -15.55 -14.02
C THR A 101 -7.16 -14.10 -14.02
N ILE A 102 -7.40 -13.36 -12.94
CA ILE A 102 -6.93 -11.99 -12.77
C ILE A 102 -5.57 -12.08 -12.05
N PRO A 103 -4.47 -11.50 -12.59
CA PRO A 103 -3.16 -11.52 -11.96
C PRO A 103 -3.12 -10.55 -10.76
N PHE A 104 -3.91 -10.85 -9.72
CA PHE A 104 -4.02 -10.06 -8.50
C PHE A 104 -3.82 -10.96 -7.29
N VAL A 105 -2.84 -10.62 -6.45
CA VAL A 105 -2.69 -11.20 -5.11
C VAL A 105 -2.11 -10.15 -4.18
N GLY A 106 -2.79 -9.93 -3.06
CA GLY A 106 -2.36 -9.03 -2.02
C GLY A 106 -2.17 -9.74 -0.68
N TYR A 107 -1.27 -9.22 0.14
CA TYR A 107 -1.06 -9.65 1.50
C TYR A 107 -0.92 -8.46 2.44
N LEU A 108 -1.45 -8.61 3.66
CA LEU A 108 -1.08 -7.78 4.79
C LEU A 108 -0.43 -8.67 5.85
N PHE A 109 0.73 -8.25 6.33
CA PHE A 109 1.47 -8.95 7.39
C PHE A 109 1.67 -8.03 8.57
N ARG A 110 1.26 -8.45 9.77
CA ARG A 110 1.66 -7.80 11.01
C ARG A 110 2.93 -8.45 11.53
N LEU A 111 3.99 -7.68 11.66
CA LEU A 111 5.30 -8.18 12.03
C LEU A 111 5.34 -8.65 13.49
N GLU A 112 6.24 -9.58 13.79
CA GLU A 112 6.62 -9.86 15.18
C GLU A 112 7.44 -8.69 15.74
N GLU A 113 7.42 -8.47 17.07
CA GLU A 113 8.09 -7.31 17.71
C GLU A 113 9.59 -7.20 17.40
N GLN A 114 10.26 -8.33 17.13
CA GLN A 114 11.70 -8.38 16.87
C GLN A 114 12.05 -8.47 15.38
N THR A 115 11.03 -8.55 14.50
CA THR A 115 11.26 -8.62 13.06
C THR A 115 11.63 -7.24 12.52
N SER A 116 12.76 -7.17 11.81
CA SER A 116 13.15 -5.99 11.06
C SER A 116 12.20 -5.79 9.89
N GLY A 117 11.38 -4.73 9.92
CA GLY A 117 10.45 -4.43 8.83
C GLY A 117 11.14 -4.15 7.50
N GLN A 118 12.32 -3.54 7.52
CA GLN A 118 13.12 -3.33 6.32
C GLN A 118 13.56 -4.67 5.70
N ASP A 119 14.07 -5.60 6.51
CA ASP A 119 14.53 -6.90 6.01
C ASP A 119 13.36 -7.77 5.54
N PHE A 120 12.21 -7.67 6.21
CA PHE A 120 10.99 -8.35 5.79
C PHE A 120 10.49 -7.80 4.44
N VAL A 121 10.43 -6.48 4.27
CA VAL A 121 10.09 -5.84 2.98
C VAL A 121 11.05 -6.29 1.88
N GLN A 122 12.35 -6.34 2.17
CA GLN A 122 13.34 -6.80 1.19
C GLN A 122 13.12 -8.28 0.82
N THR A 123 12.85 -9.13 1.81
CA THR A 123 12.52 -10.54 1.60
C THR A 123 11.32 -10.70 0.65
N LEU A 124 10.25 -9.93 0.87
CA LEU A 124 9.08 -9.98 0.00
C LEU A 124 9.38 -9.52 -1.43
N ARG A 125 10.22 -8.49 -1.60
CA ARG A 125 10.63 -7.99 -2.93
C ARG A 125 11.49 -9.00 -3.69
N ASP A 126 12.40 -9.66 -2.99
CA ASP A 126 13.30 -10.64 -3.58
C ASP A 126 12.56 -11.95 -3.92
N ALA A 127 11.57 -12.30 -3.12
CA ALA A 127 10.76 -13.50 -3.31
C ALA A 127 9.60 -13.33 -4.30
N ALA A 128 9.16 -12.08 -4.56
CA ALA A 128 8.04 -11.80 -5.45
C ALA A 128 8.22 -12.45 -6.82
N ASP A 129 7.24 -13.26 -7.21
CA ASP A 129 7.17 -13.91 -8.51
C ASP A 129 5.91 -13.40 -9.23
N PRO A 130 5.99 -12.35 -10.07
CA PRO A 130 4.86 -11.84 -10.84
C PRO A 130 4.25 -12.87 -11.80
N ARG A 131 4.93 -14.00 -12.05
CA ARG A 131 4.51 -15.08 -12.94
C ARG A 131 4.13 -16.34 -12.16
N TRP A 132 3.76 -16.20 -10.90
CA TRP A 132 3.44 -17.31 -9.97
C TRP A 132 2.39 -18.30 -10.51
N ASN A 133 1.54 -17.83 -11.42
CA ASN A 133 0.55 -18.65 -12.11
C ASN A 133 0.91 -18.73 -13.59
N ILE A 134 0.91 -19.94 -14.15
CA ILE A 134 1.22 -20.17 -15.56
C ILE A 134 0.28 -19.41 -16.52
N CYS A 135 -0.92 -19.08 -16.06
CA CYS A 135 -1.96 -18.43 -16.86
C CYS A 135 -1.91 -16.90 -16.84
N THR A 136 -1.24 -16.29 -15.85
CA THR A 136 -1.40 -14.86 -15.57
C THR A 136 -0.09 -14.26 -15.07
N GLU A 137 0.17 -12.99 -15.42
CA GLU A 137 1.35 -12.25 -15.00
C GLU A 137 0.92 -10.89 -14.48
N ALA A 138 1.43 -10.47 -13.32
CA ALA A 138 1.21 -9.13 -12.80
C ALA A 138 2.17 -8.13 -13.44
N ASP A 139 1.69 -6.92 -13.72
CA ASP A 139 2.51 -5.84 -14.28
C ASP A 139 3.33 -5.12 -13.22
N GLU A 140 2.83 -5.09 -11.98
CA GLU A 140 3.46 -4.38 -10.89
C GLU A 140 3.54 -5.20 -9.60
N THR A 141 4.57 -4.92 -8.81
CA THR A 141 4.74 -5.41 -7.44
C THR A 141 4.97 -4.21 -6.53
N VAL A 142 4.11 -4.05 -5.54
CA VAL A 142 4.14 -2.96 -4.57
C VAL A 142 4.35 -3.56 -3.18
N VAL A 143 5.37 -3.08 -2.47
CA VAL A 143 5.68 -3.52 -1.10
C VAL A 143 5.97 -2.31 -0.24
N GLN A 144 5.22 -2.10 0.83
CA GLN A 144 5.38 -0.94 1.71
C GLN A 144 5.10 -1.31 3.15
N GLN A 145 5.88 -0.75 4.06
CA GLN A 145 5.65 -0.86 5.50
C GLN A 145 4.95 0.39 6.02
N GLU A 146 3.92 0.21 6.85
CA GLU A 146 3.27 1.25 7.65
C GLU A 146 3.14 0.77 9.11
N GLY A 147 3.95 1.35 10.00
CA GLY A 147 4.04 0.88 11.39
C GLY A 147 4.57 -0.55 11.48
N ASP A 148 3.82 -1.43 12.14
CA ASP A 148 4.09 -2.87 12.25
C ASP A 148 3.43 -3.71 11.13
N ILE A 149 2.76 -3.07 10.16
CA ILE A 149 2.07 -3.76 9.07
C ILE A 149 2.84 -3.58 7.77
N VAL A 150 3.05 -4.68 7.04
CA VAL A 150 3.62 -4.69 5.70
C VAL A 150 2.53 -5.03 4.70
N PHE A 151 2.32 -4.12 3.74
CA PHE A 151 1.50 -4.30 2.56
C PHE A 151 2.33 -4.89 1.44
N PHE A 152 1.79 -5.92 0.79
CA PHE A 152 2.32 -6.48 -0.44
C PHE A 152 1.19 -6.63 -1.44
N LEU A 153 1.46 -6.30 -2.70
CA LEU A 153 0.51 -6.45 -3.78
C LEU A 153 1.25 -6.78 -5.07
N MET A 154 0.75 -7.78 -5.80
CA MET A 154 1.00 -7.95 -7.22
C MET A 154 -0.33 -7.80 -7.94
N CYS A 155 -0.38 -6.93 -8.94
CA CYS A 155 -1.60 -6.62 -9.68
C CYS A 155 -1.31 -6.22 -11.15
N PRO A 156 -2.34 -6.15 -12.02
CA PRO A 156 -2.24 -5.40 -13.27
C PRO A 156 -1.95 -3.92 -13.00
N GLN A 157 -1.42 -3.21 -13.99
CA GLN A 157 -1.21 -1.76 -13.88
C GLN A 157 -2.53 -0.97 -13.81
N SER A 158 -3.57 -1.48 -14.47
CA SER A 158 -4.96 -0.97 -14.49
C SER A 158 -5.96 -2.11 -14.60
N MET A 159 -7.19 -1.91 -14.13
CA MET A 159 -8.29 -2.85 -14.39
C MET A 159 -8.87 -2.71 -15.81
N GLU A 160 -8.65 -1.56 -16.45
CA GLU A 160 -8.97 -1.32 -17.87
C GLU A 160 -7.91 -2.03 -18.76
N GLU A 161 -8.37 -2.87 -19.71
CA GLU A 161 -7.54 -3.51 -20.75
C GLU A 161 -6.94 -2.53 -21.77
#